data_AF-A0A1E3M9M0-F1
#
_entry.id   AF-A0A1E3M9M0-F1
#
_cell.length_a   1.000
_cell.length_b   1.000
_cell.length_c   1.000
_cell.angle_alpha   90.00
_cell.angle_beta   90.00
_cell.angle_gamma   90.00
#
_symmetry.space_group_name_H-M   'P 1'
#
loop_
_entity.id
_entity.type
_entity.pdbx_description
1 polymer ?
#
loop_
_entity_poly.entity_id
_entity_poly.type
_entity_poly.pdbx_seq_one_letter_code
_entity_poly.pdbx_strand_id
1 'polypeptide(L)'
;MNKIFLSLLLLSLSGCAVLFPPAYNPDAVMSHFREGQASKDSFYVSYKGDRGSSPEQARDFVILRGAELVMQNDFRYFKIPKMNQGTLVNSNYHIASGVRNDTYQPMVEAQIIGVKDSGADSEVLDAIKVAKALRIKYRLRYKLTPLELKYSY
;
A
#
# COMPACT_ATOMS: atom_id res chain seq x y z
N MET A 1 -16.68 -35.60 33.75
CA MET A 1 -16.55 -35.38 32.29
C MET A 1 -16.89 -33.93 31.98
N ASN A 2 -16.10 -33.27 31.13
CA ASN A 2 -16.51 -32.16 30.24
C ASN A 2 -16.25 -30.67 30.60
N LYS A 3 -15.44 -30.29 31.61
CA LYS A 3 -14.97 -28.88 31.70
C LYS A 3 -13.74 -28.60 30.81
N ILE A 4 -12.83 -29.57 30.72
CA ILE A 4 -11.64 -29.50 29.85
C ILE A 4 -12.04 -29.49 28.37
N PHE A 5 -13.05 -30.29 28.01
CA PHE A 5 -13.58 -30.36 26.64
C PHE A 5 -14.22 -29.03 26.20
N LEU A 6 -14.93 -28.35 27.12
CA LEU A 6 -15.53 -27.04 26.86
C LEU A 6 -14.46 -25.95 26.67
N SER A 7 -13.37 -26.01 27.44
CA SER A 7 -12.23 -25.08 27.28
C SER A 7 -11.47 -25.29 25.97
N LEU A 8 -11.34 -26.53 25.50
CA LEU A 8 -10.72 -26.84 24.21
C LEU A 8 -11.58 -26.34 23.02
N LEU A 9 -12.91 -26.43 23.16
CA LEU A 9 -13.87 -25.96 22.15
C LEU A 9 -13.84 -24.43 22.01
N LEU A 10 -13.72 -23.69 23.12
CA LEU A 10 -13.64 -22.22 23.12
C LEU A 10 -12.35 -21.67 22.49
N LEU A 11 -11.22 -22.38 22.59
CA LEU A 11 -9.98 -22.01 21.89
C LEU A 11 -10.04 -22.20 20.37
N SER A 12 -10.93 -23.07 19.88
CA SER A 12 -11.08 -23.34 18.44
C SER A 12 -11.87 -22.26 17.69
N LEU A 13 -12.60 -21.38 18.40
CA LEU A 13 -13.38 -20.29 17.81
C LEU A 13 -12.59 -18.99 17.58
N SER A 14 -11.35 -18.86 18.08
CA SER A 14 -10.52 -17.64 17.86
C SER A 14 -9.71 -17.66 16.55
N GLY A 15 -10.01 -18.59 15.64
CA GLY A 15 -9.21 -18.87 14.44
C GLY A 15 -9.78 -18.33 13.12
N CYS A 16 -10.60 -17.29 13.11
CA CYS A 16 -10.96 -16.58 11.86
C CYS A 16 -10.16 -15.27 11.71
N ALA A 17 -8.87 -15.29 12.05
CA ALA A 17 -7.96 -14.23 11.63
C ALA A 17 -7.60 -14.50 10.17
N VAL A 18 -8.18 -13.69 9.29
CA VAL A 18 -8.06 -13.70 7.83
C VAL A 18 -6.66 -14.12 7.39
N LEU A 19 -6.53 -15.31 6.78
CA LEU A 19 -5.26 -15.88 6.31
C LEU A 19 -4.66 -15.15 5.08
N PHE A 20 -5.26 -14.02 4.69
CA PHE A 20 -4.85 -13.20 3.57
C PHE A 20 -4.33 -11.86 4.11
N PRO A 21 -3.09 -11.45 3.75
CA PRO A 21 -2.60 -10.13 4.13
C PRO A 21 -3.57 -9.07 3.59
N PRO A 22 -3.86 -8.00 4.36
CA PRO A 22 -4.71 -6.92 3.86
C PRO A 22 -4.07 -6.31 2.61
N ALA A 23 -4.90 -5.88 1.66
CA ALA A 23 -4.45 -5.34 0.38
C ALA A 23 -3.40 -4.22 0.56
N TYR A 24 -3.55 -3.41 1.60
CA TYR A 24 -2.49 -2.49 2.05
C TYR A 24 -1.75 -3.05 3.26
N ASN A 25 -0.55 -3.58 3.02
CA ASN A 25 0.35 -4.05 4.08
C ASN A 25 1.82 -3.94 3.66
N PRO A 26 2.39 -2.73 3.61
CA PRO A 26 3.72 -2.50 3.04
C PRO A 26 4.83 -3.24 3.78
N ASP A 27 4.70 -3.45 5.09
CA ASP A 27 5.74 -4.04 5.95
C ASP A 27 5.69 -5.58 6.02
N ALA A 28 4.75 -6.23 5.32
CA ALA A 28 4.64 -7.69 5.33
C ALA A 28 5.71 -8.38 4.48
N VAL A 29 6.18 -9.55 4.92
CA VAL A 29 7.15 -10.39 4.18
C VAL A 29 6.63 -10.79 2.78
N MET A 30 5.31 -10.98 2.64
CA MET A 30 4.63 -11.22 1.38
C MET A 30 3.75 -10.03 0.99
N SER A 31 4.32 -8.83 1.05
CA SER A 31 3.65 -7.59 0.68
C SER A 31 3.42 -7.50 -0.83
N HIS A 32 2.34 -6.80 -1.20
CA HIS A 32 2.06 -6.39 -2.58
C HIS A 32 2.97 -5.25 -3.06
N PHE A 33 3.78 -4.68 -2.15
CA PHE A 33 4.67 -3.57 -2.43
C PHE A 33 6.09 -4.00 -2.75
N ARG A 34 6.72 -3.24 -3.64
CA ARG A 34 8.18 -3.19 -3.78
C ARG A 34 8.59 -1.74 -3.74
N GLU A 35 9.61 -1.43 -2.95
CA GLU A 35 10.11 -0.07 -2.81
C GLU A 35 11.63 -0.03 -2.77
N GLY A 36 12.17 1.15 -3.06
CA GLY A 36 13.60 1.40 -2.99
C GLY A 36 13.91 2.89 -3.00
N GLN A 37 15.07 3.25 -2.49
CA GLN A 37 15.56 4.62 -2.53
C GLN A 37 16.51 4.78 -3.73
N ALA A 38 16.13 5.64 -4.68
CA ALA A 38 16.91 5.93 -5.89
C ALA A 38 17.94 7.05 -5.64
N SER A 39 17.61 8.02 -4.79
CA SER A 39 18.50 9.08 -4.31
C SER A 39 18.07 9.53 -2.90
N LYS A 40 18.79 10.47 -2.29
CA LYS A 40 18.46 11.00 -0.96
C LYS A 40 17.00 11.48 -0.83
N ASP A 41 16.46 12.03 -1.91
CA ASP A 41 15.14 12.63 -2.01
C ASP A 41 14.21 11.89 -2.98
N SER A 42 14.69 10.86 -3.70
CA SER A 42 13.88 10.10 -4.67
C SER A 42 13.70 8.65 -4.25
N PHE A 43 12.46 8.21 -4.32
CA PHE A 43 12.01 6.87 -3.98
C PHE A 43 11.27 6.26 -5.17
N TYR A 44 11.34 4.95 -5.28
CA TYR A 44 10.53 4.18 -6.21
C TYR A 44 9.57 3.31 -5.41
N VAL A 45 8.32 3.27 -5.84
CA VAL A 45 7.25 2.47 -5.24
C VAL A 45 6.50 1.73 -6.33
N SER A 46 6.31 0.45 -6.13
CA SER A 46 5.49 -0.42 -6.98
C SER A 46 4.47 -1.14 -6.12
N TYR A 47 3.25 -1.25 -6.63
CA TYR A 47 2.19 -2.07 -6.05
C TYR A 47 1.67 -3.04 -7.10
N LYS A 48 1.69 -4.32 -6.76
CA LYS A 48 1.07 -5.38 -7.56
C LYS A 48 -0.21 -5.84 -6.89
N GLY A 49 -1.34 -5.39 -7.40
CA GLY A 49 -2.66 -5.77 -6.91
C GLY A 49 -3.00 -7.23 -7.11
N ASP A 50 -4.02 -7.67 -6.39
CA ASP A 50 -4.63 -8.99 -6.55
C ASP A 50 -5.83 -8.93 -7.52
N ARG A 51 -6.55 -10.05 -7.64
CA ARG A 51 -7.73 -10.18 -8.52
C ARG A 51 -8.88 -9.23 -8.16
N GLY A 52 -8.94 -8.76 -6.91
CA GLY A 52 -9.99 -7.85 -6.45
C GLY A 52 -9.60 -6.38 -6.52
N SER A 53 -8.34 -6.08 -6.81
CA SER A 53 -7.82 -4.72 -6.84
C SER A 53 -8.20 -3.99 -8.14
N SER A 54 -8.66 -2.75 -8.03
CA SER A 54 -8.83 -1.86 -9.19
C SER A 54 -7.54 -1.08 -9.51
N PRO A 55 -7.35 -0.60 -10.75
CA PRO A 55 -6.22 0.28 -11.09
C PRO A 55 -6.16 1.53 -10.23
N GLU A 56 -7.32 2.12 -9.92
CA GLU A 56 -7.43 3.31 -9.07
C GLU A 56 -6.96 2.98 -7.66
N GLN A 57 -7.35 1.83 -7.12
CA GLN A 57 -6.86 1.37 -5.82
C GLN A 57 -5.35 1.14 -5.83
N ALA A 58 -4.82 0.50 -6.87
CA ALA A 58 -3.39 0.30 -7.00
C ALA A 58 -2.62 1.64 -7.04
N ARG A 59 -3.14 2.63 -7.77
CA ARG A 59 -2.54 3.98 -7.81
C ARG A 59 -2.59 4.65 -6.45
N ASP A 60 -3.75 4.64 -5.80
CA ASP A 60 -3.90 5.23 -4.48
C ASP A 60 -2.96 4.60 -3.46
N PHE A 61 -2.77 3.28 -3.52
CA PHE A 61 -1.84 2.58 -2.63
C PHE A 61 -0.38 2.92 -2.88
N VAL A 62 0.04 3.08 -4.14
CA VAL A 62 1.37 3.60 -4.48
C VAL A 62 1.56 5.01 -3.96
N ILE A 63 0.57 5.89 -4.14
CA ILE A 63 0.60 7.28 -3.66
C ILE A 63 0.69 7.32 -2.13
N LEU A 64 -0.15 6.53 -1.44
CA LEU A 64 -0.14 6.44 0.01
C LEU A 64 1.22 5.98 0.53
N ARG A 65 1.81 4.93 -0.07
CA ARG A 65 3.12 4.46 0.33
C ARG A 65 4.23 5.47 0.01
N GLY A 66 4.13 6.16 -1.12
CA GLY A 66 5.02 7.28 -1.46
C GLY A 66 5.00 8.38 -0.40
N ALA A 67 3.81 8.79 0.04
CA ALA A 67 3.66 9.78 1.11
C ALA A 67 4.27 9.31 2.44
N GLU A 68 4.09 8.03 2.79
CA GLU A 68 4.71 7.44 3.98
C GLU A 68 6.23 7.45 3.92
N LEU A 69 6.84 7.03 2.80
CA LEU A 69 8.29 7.02 2.63
C LEU A 69 8.89 8.42 2.72
N VAL A 70 8.22 9.40 2.12
CA VAL A 70 8.61 10.81 2.18
C VAL A 70 8.60 11.30 3.63
N MET A 71 7.54 11.00 4.39
CA MET A 71 7.48 11.34 5.82
C MET A 71 8.55 10.60 6.63
N GLN A 72 8.81 9.33 6.36
CA GLN A 72 9.86 8.56 7.04
C GLN A 72 11.27 9.13 6.80
N ASN A 73 11.48 9.88 5.70
CA ASN A 73 12.75 10.49 5.33
C ASN A 73 12.78 12.01 5.58
N ASP A 74 11.98 12.52 6.54
CA ASP A 74 11.95 13.93 6.97
C ASP A 74 11.49 14.94 5.89
N PHE A 75 10.68 14.51 4.93
CA PHE A 75 10.03 15.41 3.96
C PHE A 75 8.55 15.61 4.29
N ARG A 76 8.07 16.85 4.13
CA ARG A 76 6.65 17.19 4.35
C ARG A 76 5.82 17.11 3.05
N TYR A 77 6.47 17.37 1.92
CA TYR A 77 5.83 17.42 0.63
C TYR A 77 6.49 16.45 -0.34
N PHE A 78 5.79 16.12 -1.41
CA PHE A 78 6.34 15.29 -2.48
C PHE A 78 5.70 15.58 -3.83
N LYS A 79 6.39 15.18 -4.89
CA LYS A 79 5.88 15.18 -6.26
C LYS A 79 6.02 13.79 -6.89
N ILE A 80 5.20 13.54 -7.90
CA ILE A 80 5.16 12.28 -8.63
C ILE A 80 5.48 12.54 -10.10
N PRO A 81 6.77 12.70 -10.46
CA PRO A 81 7.16 13.03 -11.84
C PRO A 81 6.82 11.93 -12.85
N LYS A 82 6.71 10.68 -12.38
CA LYS A 82 6.44 9.53 -13.23
C LYS A 82 5.59 8.51 -12.47
N MET A 83 4.45 8.17 -13.05
CA MET A 83 3.61 7.06 -12.60
C MET A 83 2.96 6.42 -13.81
N ASN A 84 2.99 5.09 -13.90
CA ASN A 84 2.28 4.38 -14.97
C ASN A 84 0.77 4.37 -14.69
N GLN A 85 -0.04 4.03 -15.70
CA GLN A 85 -1.49 4.08 -15.58
C GLN A 85 -2.12 2.86 -14.88
N GLY A 86 -1.31 1.93 -14.36
CA GLY A 86 -1.76 0.59 -14.01
C GLY A 86 -1.67 -0.31 -15.24
N THR A 87 -0.57 -1.03 -15.37
CA THR A 87 -0.37 -1.98 -16.46
C THR A 87 -1.02 -3.31 -16.10
N LEU A 88 -1.66 -3.94 -17.09
CA LEU A 88 -2.21 -5.28 -16.94
C LEU A 88 -1.06 -6.29 -16.99
N VAL A 89 -0.87 -7.03 -15.92
CA VAL A 89 0.10 -8.13 -15.91
C VAL A 89 -0.66 -9.44 -16.07
N ASN A 90 -0.46 -10.11 -17.20
CA ASN A 90 -1.06 -11.41 -17.42
C ASN A 90 -0.31 -12.46 -16.58
N SER A 91 -1.01 -13.11 -15.64
CA SER A 91 -0.44 -14.27 -14.94
C SER A 91 -0.56 -15.48 -15.86
N ASN A 92 0.56 -15.93 -16.45
CA ASN A 92 0.61 -17.14 -17.28
C ASN A 92 0.45 -18.40 -16.40
N TYR A 93 -0.74 -18.63 -15.86
CA TYR A 93 -1.08 -19.93 -15.30
C TYR A 93 -1.54 -20.84 -16.45
N HIS A 94 -0.63 -21.64 -16.97
CA HIS A 94 -0.97 -22.72 -17.90
C HIS A 94 -1.64 -23.85 -17.11
N ILE A 95 -2.97 -23.91 -17.15
CA ILE A 95 -3.69 -25.13 -16.75
C ILE A 95 -3.73 -26.08 -17.94
N ALA A 96 -3.56 -27.39 -17.68
CA ALA A 96 -3.44 -28.44 -18.68
C ALA A 96 -4.61 -28.54 -19.68
N SER A 97 -5.71 -27.81 -19.44
CA SER A 97 -6.90 -27.77 -20.30
C SER A 97 -6.88 -26.71 -21.41
N GLY A 98 -5.78 -25.98 -21.61
CA GLY A 98 -5.67 -24.98 -22.70
C GLY A 98 -6.50 -23.70 -22.51
N VAL A 99 -7.19 -23.57 -21.38
CA VAL A 99 -7.93 -22.34 -21.01
C VAL A 99 -6.94 -21.32 -20.43
N ARG A 100 -6.81 -20.18 -21.10
CA ARG A 100 -6.13 -19.00 -20.54
C ARG A 100 -7.06 -18.34 -19.52
N ASN A 101 -6.74 -18.44 -18.24
CA ASN A 101 -7.36 -17.59 -17.22
C ASN A 101 -6.55 -16.30 -17.11
N ASP A 102 -6.83 -15.33 -17.99
CA ASP A 102 -6.26 -13.98 -17.90
C ASP A 102 -6.66 -13.40 -16.54
N THR A 103 -5.70 -13.41 -15.62
CA THR A 103 -5.91 -12.99 -14.24
C THR A 103 -5.59 -11.51 -14.16
N TYR A 104 -6.63 -10.68 -14.06
CA TYR A 104 -6.50 -9.24 -13.91
C TYR A 104 -5.77 -8.89 -12.61
N GLN A 105 -4.60 -8.29 -12.71
CA GLN A 105 -3.84 -7.75 -11.57
C GLN A 105 -3.28 -6.38 -11.98
N PRO A 106 -3.77 -5.28 -11.40
CA PRO A 106 -3.22 -3.96 -11.71
C PRO A 106 -1.82 -3.84 -11.10
N MET A 107 -0.84 -3.48 -11.93
CA MET A 107 0.51 -3.16 -11.47
C MET A 107 0.78 -1.67 -11.69
N VAL A 108 0.97 -0.94 -10.59
CA VAL A 108 1.30 0.48 -10.63
C VAL A 108 2.70 0.68 -10.10
N GLU A 109 3.45 1.55 -10.78
CA GLU A 109 4.81 1.94 -10.44
C GLU A 109 4.91 3.45 -10.51
N ALA A 110 5.52 4.06 -9.49
CA ALA A 110 5.77 5.48 -9.44
C ALA A 110 7.18 5.80 -8.93
N GLN A 111 7.72 6.89 -9.47
CA GLN A 111 8.81 7.60 -8.85
C GLN A 111 8.23 8.72 -7.99
N ILE A 112 8.71 8.81 -6.76
CA ILE A 112 8.32 9.79 -5.75
C ILE A 112 9.55 10.64 -5.45
N ILE A 113 9.38 11.96 -5.38
CA ILE A 113 10.45 12.89 -4.99
C ILE A 113 9.97 13.72 -3.82
N GLY A 114 10.66 13.60 -2.68
CA GLY A 114 10.43 14.40 -1.48
C GLY A 114 10.92 15.84 -1.66
N VAL A 115 10.13 16.79 -1.16
CA VAL A 115 10.43 18.23 -1.19
C VAL A 115 10.18 18.84 0.19
N LYS A 116 11.06 19.77 0.57
CA LYS A 116 11.03 20.39 1.91
C LYS A 116 10.04 21.56 2.00
N ASP A 117 9.78 22.24 0.89
CA ASP A 117 8.85 23.36 0.77
C ASP A 117 7.90 23.07 -0.39
N SER A 118 6.63 23.46 -0.26
CA SER A 118 5.64 23.34 -1.32
C SER A 118 5.89 24.33 -2.45
N GLY A 119 6.49 25.49 -2.14
CA GLY A 119 6.52 26.62 -3.07
C GLY A 119 5.11 27.00 -3.55
N ALA A 120 5.03 27.64 -4.73
CA ALA A 120 3.78 27.93 -5.45
C ALA A 120 3.42 26.86 -6.50
N ASP A 121 4.10 25.71 -6.46
CA ASP A 121 3.96 24.66 -7.46
C ASP A 121 2.72 23.80 -7.17
N SER A 122 1.74 23.78 -8.08
CA SER A 122 0.49 23.03 -7.93
C SER A 122 0.69 21.51 -8.03
N GLU A 123 1.86 21.04 -8.46
CA GLU A 123 2.18 19.61 -8.56
C GLU A 123 2.72 19.02 -7.24
N VAL A 124 2.95 19.86 -6.23
CA VAL A 124 3.49 19.44 -4.95
C VAL A 124 2.37 19.05 -3.98
N LEU A 125 2.40 17.80 -3.54
CA LEU A 125 1.42 17.19 -2.65
C LEU A 125 1.90 17.23 -1.19
N ASP A 126 1.00 17.53 -0.27
CA ASP A 126 1.23 17.43 1.17
C ASP A 126 1.09 15.96 1.62
N ALA A 127 2.18 15.38 2.10
CA ALA A 127 2.25 13.96 2.44
C ALA A 127 1.25 13.58 3.54
N ILE A 128 1.06 14.45 4.54
CA ILE A 128 0.17 14.20 5.67
C ILE A 128 -1.29 14.24 5.20
N LYS A 129 -1.66 15.27 4.41
CA LYS A 129 -3.03 15.39 3.88
C LYS A 129 -3.39 14.20 3.00
N VAL A 130 -2.49 13.82 2.10
CA VAL A 130 -2.68 12.68 1.19
C VAL A 130 -2.79 11.38 1.97
N ALA A 131 -1.84 11.11 2.89
CA ALA A 131 -1.85 9.88 3.67
C ALA A 131 -3.13 9.76 4.52
N LYS A 132 -3.56 10.86 5.15
CA LYS A 132 -4.82 10.92 5.89
C LYS A 132 -6.04 10.63 5.01
N ALA A 133 -6.14 11.30 3.86
CA ALA A 133 -7.28 11.14 2.95
C ALA A 133 -7.40 9.69 2.43
N LEU A 134 -6.29 9.09 1.99
CA LEU A 134 -6.31 7.73 1.44
C LEU A 134 -6.55 6.66 2.51
N ARG A 135 -6.00 6.83 3.71
CA ARG A 135 -6.31 5.91 4.83
C ARG A 135 -7.78 5.98 5.24
N ILE A 136 -8.40 7.16 5.23
CA ILE A 136 -9.84 7.31 5.45
C ILE A 136 -10.63 6.61 4.34
N LYS A 137 -10.28 6.87 3.07
CA LYS A 137 -10.94 6.27 1.88
C LYS A 137 -10.98 4.74 1.97
N TYR A 138 -9.87 4.12 2.36
CA TYR A 138 -9.73 2.66 2.42
C TYR A 138 -9.94 2.06 3.82
N ARG A 139 -10.37 2.87 4.80
CA ARG A 139 -10.58 2.43 6.21
C ARG A 139 -9.37 1.70 6.81
N LEU A 140 -8.17 2.15 6.47
CA LEU A 140 -6.92 1.54 6.93
C LEU A 140 -6.66 1.87 8.40
N ARG A 141 -6.15 0.91 9.17
CA ARG A 141 -5.84 1.14 10.59
C ARG A 141 -4.73 2.17 10.72
N TYR A 142 -4.94 3.10 11.65
CA TYR A 142 -4.09 4.25 11.88
C TYR A 142 -2.98 3.91 12.88
N LYS A 143 -1.72 4.04 12.46
CA LYS A 143 -0.59 4.27 13.36
C LYS A 143 0.06 5.58 12.92
N LEU A 144 -0.04 6.61 13.75
CA LEU A 144 0.68 7.87 13.56
C LEU A 144 2.17 7.60 13.46
N THR A 145 2.80 8.06 12.39
CA THR A 145 4.26 8.16 12.36
C THR A 145 4.73 9.29 13.30
N PRO A 146 5.97 9.25 13.83
CA PRO A 146 6.53 10.36 14.62
C PRO A 146 6.51 11.70 13.90
N LEU A 147 6.61 11.72 12.55
CA LEU A 147 6.47 12.93 11.77
C LEU A 147 5.03 13.45 11.73
N GLU A 148 4.04 12.57 11.59
CA GLU A 148 2.63 13.00 11.66
C GLU A 148 2.29 13.57 13.04
N LEU A 149 2.89 13.03 14.13
CA LEU A 149 2.80 13.62 15.46
C LEU A 149 3.46 15.00 15.53
N LYS A 150 4.64 15.16 14.93
CA LYS A 150 5.39 16.43 14.87
C LYS A 150 4.62 17.55 14.15
N TYR A 151 3.74 17.20 13.21
CA TYR A 151 2.97 18.14 12.40
C TYR A 151 1.44 18.08 12.65
N SER A 152 0.99 17.40 13.72
CA SER A 152 -0.43 17.32 14.12
C SER A 152 -0.90 18.46 15.03
N TYR A 153 -0.05 19.46 15.30
CA TYR A 153 -0.37 20.64 16.10
C TYR A 153 -0.25 21.92 15.27
#